data_AF-A0A7W3QIQ6-F1
#
_entry.id   AF-A0A7W3QIQ6-F1
#
_cell.length_a   1.000
_cell.length_b   1.000
_cell.length_c   1.000
_cell.angle_alpha   90.00
_cell.angle_beta   90.00
_cell.angle_gamma   90.00
#
_symmetry.space_group_name_H-M   'P 1'
#
loop_
_entity.id
_entity.type
_entity.pdbx_description
1 polymer ?
#
loop_
_entity_poly.entity_id
_entity_poly.type
_entity_poly.pdbx_seq_one_letter_code
_entity_poly.pdbx_strand_id
1 'polypeptide(L)'
;MIVIPRLLAEQVQATDEALRERLALDSARHGLDVCRDSVQNADILDACLDSARRYVDGEGSYQEVVENFDRSHEMFADDGFGGQLAWSVRAAVLVSAHRAFEEPGSTEFPVLSTAVDVAKEMQKAVGDHAALQAGLDPQDPAAKALTWHARWEEARWQLLRTIELVPNPHRLPG
;
A
#
# COMPACT_ATOMS: atom_id res chain seq x y z
N MET A 1 1.63 -6.85 -19.62
CA MET A 1 2.08 -5.44 -19.62
C MET A 1 0.95 -4.61 -19.02
N ILE A 2 1.07 -4.22 -17.75
CA ILE A 2 0.09 -3.30 -17.14
C ILE A 2 0.40 -1.92 -17.74
N VAL A 3 -0.58 -1.29 -18.39
CA VAL A 3 -0.45 0.03 -19.05
C VAL A 3 -0.76 1.18 -18.07
N ILE A 4 -1.49 0.87 -16.99
CA ILE A 4 -1.85 1.77 -15.90
C ILE A 4 -0.66 2.28 -15.04
N PRO A 5 0.49 1.59 -14.87
CA PRO A 5 1.57 2.05 -14.00
C PRO A 5 2.16 3.38 -14.45
N ARG A 6 2.17 3.66 -15.76
CA ARG A 6 2.76 4.89 -16.26
C ARG A 6 1.87 6.10 -15.96
N LEU A 7 0.57 6.02 -16.25
CA LEU A 7 -0.36 7.11 -15.93
C LEU A 7 -0.51 7.29 -14.42
N LEU A 8 -0.61 6.18 -13.67
CA LEU A 8 -0.64 6.23 -12.20
C LEU A 8 0.65 6.86 -11.66
N ALA A 9 1.82 6.45 -12.14
CA ALA A 9 3.09 7.02 -11.71
C ALA A 9 3.21 8.51 -12.07
N GLU A 10 2.84 8.91 -13.28
CA GLU A 10 2.84 10.31 -13.72
C GLU A 10 1.92 11.16 -12.83
N GLN A 11 0.72 10.68 -12.51
CA GLN A 11 -0.23 11.39 -11.64
C GLN A 11 0.27 11.46 -10.19
N VAL A 12 0.73 10.35 -9.62
CA VAL A 12 1.27 10.29 -8.24
C VAL A 12 2.53 11.15 -8.10
N GLN A 13 3.39 11.19 -9.12
CA GLN A 13 4.59 12.04 -9.09
C GLN A 13 4.25 13.54 -9.21
N ALA A 14 3.16 13.88 -9.89
CA ALA A 14 2.72 15.26 -10.06
C ALA A 14 2.01 15.85 -8.82
N THR A 15 1.66 15.04 -7.82
CA THR A 15 1.02 15.52 -6.59
C THR A 15 2.02 16.13 -5.61
N ASP A 16 1.53 16.90 -4.63
CA ASP A 16 2.35 17.29 -3.48
C ASP A 16 2.69 16.07 -2.59
N GLU A 17 3.64 16.28 -1.67
CA GLU A 17 4.15 15.25 -0.75
C GLU A 17 3.04 14.68 0.14
N ALA A 18 2.23 15.55 0.77
CA ALA A 18 1.15 15.14 1.66
C ALA A 18 0.13 14.24 0.93
N LEU A 19 -0.17 14.54 -0.32
CA LEU A 19 -1.06 13.71 -1.13
C LEU A 19 -0.43 12.37 -1.52
N ARG A 20 0.89 12.32 -1.78
CA ARG A 20 1.59 11.04 -2.02
C ARG A 20 1.55 10.13 -0.79
N GLU A 21 1.78 10.68 0.39
CA GLU A 21 1.68 9.95 1.67
C GLU A 21 0.27 9.37 1.85
N ARG A 22 -0.76 10.19 1.61
CA ARG A 22 -2.16 9.73 1.67
C ARG A 22 -2.48 8.64 0.65
N LEU A 23 -1.98 8.74 -0.58
CA LEU A 23 -2.20 7.74 -1.63
C LEU A 23 -1.50 6.41 -1.34
N ALA A 24 -0.32 6.44 -0.71
CA ALA A 24 0.37 5.24 -0.27
C ALA A 24 -0.45 4.49 0.80
N LEU A 25 -0.95 5.21 1.81
CA LEU A 25 -1.83 4.63 2.84
C LEU A 25 -3.16 4.14 2.26
N ASP A 26 -3.78 4.88 1.33
CA ASP A 26 -5.03 4.47 0.67
C ASP A 26 -4.84 3.18 -0.13
N SER A 27 -3.75 3.07 -0.90
CA SER A 27 -3.42 1.87 -1.67
C SER A 27 -3.19 0.67 -0.77
N ALA A 28 -2.46 0.86 0.33
CA ALA A 28 -2.19 -0.23 1.27
C ALA A 28 -3.44 -0.66 2.03
N ARG A 29 -4.29 0.29 2.43
CA ARG A 29 -5.58 0.02 3.08
C ARG A 29 -6.48 -0.82 2.17
N HIS A 30 -6.66 -0.38 0.92
CA HIS A 30 -7.52 -1.11 -0.02
C HIS A 30 -6.97 -2.51 -0.34
N GLY A 31 -5.66 -2.63 -0.61
CA GLY A 31 -5.03 -3.92 -0.83
C GLY A 31 -5.18 -4.88 0.35
N LEU A 32 -5.02 -4.37 1.58
CA LEU A 32 -5.27 -5.16 2.80
C LEU A 32 -6.73 -5.58 2.92
N ASP A 33 -7.69 -4.69 2.66
CA ASP A 33 -9.11 -5.01 2.73
C ASP A 33 -9.52 -6.09 1.73
N VAL A 34 -8.98 -6.04 0.51
CA VAL A 34 -9.20 -7.08 -0.50
C VAL A 34 -8.59 -8.42 -0.06
N CYS A 35 -7.40 -8.39 0.54
CA CYS A 35 -6.65 -9.60 0.88
C CYS A 35 -6.92 -10.13 2.31
N ARG A 36 -7.81 -9.47 3.06
CA ARG A 36 -8.02 -9.64 4.51
C ARG A 36 -8.21 -11.09 4.92
N ASP A 37 -9.02 -11.82 4.16
CA ASP A 37 -9.38 -13.21 4.48
C ASP A 37 -8.23 -14.21 4.25
N SER A 38 -7.13 -13.77 3.64
CA SER A 38 -5.94 -14.60 3.38
C SER A 38 -4.78 -14.33 4.33
N VAL A 39 -4.94 -13.43 5.31
CA VAL A 39 -3.87 -13.07 6.24
C VAL A 39 -4.34 -13.23 7.67
N GLN A 40 -3.56 -13.98 8.46
CA GLN A 40 -3.76 -14.07 9.90
C GLN A 40 -3.37 -12.75 10.55
N ASN A 41 -4.11 -12.33 11.57
CA ASN A 41 -3.86 -11.10 12.33
C ASN A 41 -3.88 -9.82 11.46
N ALA A 42 -4.80 -9.74 10.50
CA ALA A 42 -5.00 -8.54 9.69
C ALA A 42 -5.30 -7.28 10.54
N ASP A 43 -5.79 -7.45 11.75
CA ASP A 43 -6.01 -6.38 12.75
C ASP A 43 -4.71 -5.69 13.19
N ILE A 44 -3.57 -6.40 13.20
CA ILE A 44 -2.26 -5.79 13.49
C ILE A 44 -1.84 -4.87 12.33
N LEU A 45 -2.09 -5.30 11.08
CA LEU A 45 -1.82 -4.48 9.90
C LEU A 45 -2.77 -3.28 9.82
N ASP A 46 -4.03 -3.46 10.23
CA ASP A 46 -4.99 -2.37 10.36
C ASP A 46 -4.51 -1.29 11.31
N ALA A 47 -4.10 -1.69 12.52
CA ALA A 47 -3.58 -0.79 13.54
C ALA A 47 -2.32 -0.04 13.07
N CYS A 48 -1.46 -0.71 12.31
CA CYS A 48 -0.25 -0.14 11.71
C CYS A 48 -0.59 0.96 10.67
N LEU A 49 -1.57 0.71 9.80
CA LEU A 49 -2.02 1.71 8.82
C LEU A 49 -2.81 2.86 9.48
N ASP A 50 -3.61 2.58 10.50
CA ASP A 50 -4.42 3.59 11.20
C ASP A 50 -3.56 4.53 12.04
N SER A 51 -2.53 4.03 12.72
CA SER A 51 -1.60 4.88 13.47
C SER A 51 -0.85 5.83 12.51
N ALA A 52 -0.38 5.32 11.36
CA ALA A 52 0.25 6.13 10.33
C ALA A 52 -0.69 7.19 9.75
N ARG A 53 -1.96 6.84 9.51
CA ARG A 53 -2.98 7.79 9.06
C ARG A 53 -3.19 8.92 10.06
N ARG A 54 -3.44 8.57 11.33
CA ARG A 54 -3.66 9.54 12.40
C ARG A 54 -2.45 10.46 12.58
N TYR A 55 -1.23 9.93 12.44
CA TYR A 55 -0.01 10.74 12.49
C TYR A 55 0.06 11.75 11.34
N VAL A 56 -0.17 11.32 10.09
CA VAL A 56 -0.20 12.20 8.90
C VAL A 56 -1.28 13.28 9.03
N ASP A 57 -2.42 12.95 9.62
CA ASP A 57 -3.53 13.90 9.81
C ASP A 57 -3.36 14.79 11.07
N GLY A 58 -2.29 14.61 11.85
CA GLY A 58 -1.99 15.43 13.04
C GLY A 58 -2.79 15.04 14.30
N GLU A 59 -3.41 13.87 14.31
CA GLU A 59 -4.27 13.34 15.38
C GLU A 59 -3.60 12.20 16.19
N GLY A 60 -2.41 11.78 15.78
CA GLY A 60 -1.65 10.69 16.38
C GLY A 60 -0.24 11.10 16.79
N SER A 61 0.45 10.21 17.51
CA SER A 61 1.82 10.40 17.98
C SER A 61 2.82 9.54 17.21
N TYR A 62 4.08 9.97 17.14
CA TYR A 62 5.15 9.16 16.54
C TYR A 62 5.35 7.84 17.31
N GLN A 63 5.13 7.83 18.62
CA GLN A 63 5.22 6.63 19.48
C GLN A 63 4.21 5.57 19.04
N GLU A 64 2.95 5.96 18.81
CA GLU A 64 1.92 5.03 18.30
C GLU A 64 2.28 4.46 16.92
N VAL A 65 2.92 5.24 16.04
CA VAL A 65 3.38 4.74 14.73
C VAL A 65 4.46 3.70 14.91
N VAL A 66 5.52 4.01 15.67
CA VAL A 66 6.66 3.11 15.90
C VAL A 66 6.20 1.81 16.59
N GLU A 67 5.37 1.89 17.64
CA GLU A 67 4.89 0.72 18.37
C GLU A 67 4.08 -0.24 17.48
N ASN A 68 3.15 0.28 16.67
CA ASN A 68 2.35 -0.56 15.78
C ASN A 68 3.17 -1.08 14.60
N PHE A 69 4.14 -0.29 14.11
CA PHE A 69 5.07 -0.71 13.08
C PHE A 69 5.97 -1.86 13.56
N ASP A 70 6.51 -1.76 14.77
CA ASP A 70 7.33 -2.81 15.39
C ASP A 70 6.50 -4.05 15.71
N ARG A 71 5.27 -3.89 16.21
CA ARG A 71 4.34 -5.01 16.42
C ARG A 71 4.03 -5.77 15.13
N SER A 72 3.91 -5.06 14.00
CA SER A 72 3.73 -5.70 12.69
C SER A 72 4.96 -6.47 12.22
N HIS A 73 6.14 -6.25 12.82
CA HIS A 73 7.38 -6.99 12.50
C HIS A 73 7.26 -8.49 12.80
N GLU A 74 6.47 -8.87 13.79
CA GLU A 74 6.26 -10.28 14.15
C GLU A 74 5.59 -11.08 13.00
N MET A 75 4.93 -10.40 12.07
CA MET A 75 4.30 -11.02 10.89
C MET A 75 5.29 -11.35 9.76
N PHE A 76 6.56 -10.91 9.85
CA PHE A 76 7.59 -11.15 8.84
C PHE A 76 8.25 -12.52 8.94
N ALA A 77 8.05 -13.22 10.04
CA ALA A 77 8.62 -14.55 10.22
C ALA A 77 8.00 -15.59 9.26
N ASP A 78 6.94 -15.22 8.53
CA ASP A 78 6.29 -16.05 7.53
C ASP A 78 6.77 -15.68 6.11
N ASP A 79 7.39 -16.65 5.41
CA ASP A 79 7.78 -16.52 3.99
C ASP A 79 6.57 -16.60 3.02
N GLY A 80 5.36 -16.77 3.56
CA GLY A 80 4.10 -16.87 2.82
C GLY A 80 3.51 -15.53 2.34
N PHE A 81 2.30 -15.62 1.80
CA PHE A 81 1.52 -14.47 1.33
C PHE A 81 1.33 -13.39 2.41
N GLY A 82 1.09 -13.83 3.67
CA GLY A 82 0.90 -12.93 4.80
C GLY A 82 2.11 -12.03 5.08
N GLY A 83 3.32 -12.60 5.08
CA GLY A 83 4.55 -11.84 5.26
C GLY A 83 4.81 -10.84 4.12
N GLN A 84 4.49 -11.22 2.88
CA GLN A 84 4.60 -10.31 1.74
C GLN A 84 3.62 -9.12 1.84
N LEU A 85 2.36 -9.37 2.20
CA LEU A 85 1.38 -8.30 2.40
C LEU A 85 1.78 -7.38 3.56
N ALA A 86 2.24 -7.96 4.68
CA ALA A 86 2.73 -7.20 5.83
C ALA A 86 3.91 -6.30 5.44
N TRP A 87 4.79 -6.76 4.55
CA TRP A 87 5.83 -5.91 3.97
C TRP A 87 5.25 -4.75 3.18
N SER A 88 4.36 -5.02 2.23
CA SER A 88 3.75 -3.96 1.43
C SER A 88 3.03 -2.91 2.29
N VAL A 89 2.39 -3.32 3.40
CA VAL A 89 1.77 -2.42 4.39
C VAL A 89 2.80 -1.55 5.10
N ARG A 90 3.89 -2.13 5.62
CA ARG A 90 4.95 -1.36 6.27
C ARG A 90 5.66 -0.41 5.32
N ALA A 91 5.83 -0.78 4.04
CA ALA A 91 6.36 0.12 3.03
C ALA A 91 5.50 1.39 2.91
N ALA A 92 4.17 1.26 2.98
CA ALA A 92 3.26 2.40 2.99
C ALA A 92 3.42 3.27 4.23
N VAL A 93 3.60 2.68 5.41
CA VAL A 93 3.87 3.41 6.65
C VAL A 93 5.20 4.17 6.58
N LEU A 94 6.26 3.54 6.07
CA LEU A 94 7.55 4.21 5.88
C LEU A 94 7.47 5.36 4.87
N VAL A 95 6.70 5.21 3.79
CA VAL A 95 6.47 6.32 2.83
C VAL A 95 5.75 7.48 3.51
N SER A 96 4.75 7.18 4.33
CA SER A 96 3.74 8.16 4.75
C SER A 96 4.05 8.82 6.07
N ALA A 97 4.70 8.10 6.98
CA ALA A 97 5.04 8.56 8.31
C ALA A 97 6.57 8.54 8.53
N HIS A 98 7.38 8.73 7.47
CA HIS A 98 8.84 8.70 7.56
C HIS A 98 9.40 9.59 8.69
N ARG A 99 8.79 10.77 8.90
CA ARG A 99 9.18 11.72 9.95
C ARG A 99 9.07 11.15 11.36
N ALA A 100 8.15 10.22 11.61
CA ALA A 100 8.06 9.52 12.90
C ALA A 100 9.35 8.71 13.20
N PHE A 101 10.09 8.33 12.17
CA PHE A 101 11.35 7.58 12.25
C PHE A 101 12.61 8.46 12.08
N GLU A 102 12.47 9.77 11.92
CA GLU A 102 13.61 10.72 11.92
C GLU A 102 13.88 11.30 13.32
N GLU A 103 13.00 11.03 14.29
CA GLU A 103 13.12 11.51 15.67
C GLU A 103 14.31 10.87 16.43
N PRO A 104 14.94 11.60 17.38
CA PRO A 104 16.12 11.12 18.09
C PRO A 104 15.89 9.79 18.82
N GLY A 105 16.65 8.76 18.46
CA GLY A 105 16.55 7.41 19.04
C GLY A 105 15.95 6.35 18.10
N SER A 106 15.49 6.75 16.92
CA SER A 106 15.10 5.84 15.85
C SER A 106 16.34 5.20 15.19
N THR A 107 16.35 3.88 15.04
CA THR A 107 17.38 3.12 14.31
C THR A 107 17.23 3.31 12.80
N GLU A 108 18.34 3.33 12.04
CA GLU A 108 18.30 3.48 10.57
C GLU A 108 17.31 2.51 9.90
N PHE A 109 16.36 3.06 9.13
CA PHE A 109 15.42 2.29 8.33
C PHE A 109 15.82 2.26 6.84
N PRO A 110 15.59 1.14 6.15
CA PRO A 110 16.09 0.90 4.80
C PRO A 110 15.36 1.75 3.75
N VAL A 111 16.02 1.89 2.59
CA VAL A 111 15.63 2.61 1.37
C VAL A 111 14.13 2.93 1.27
N LEU A 112 13.81 4.23 1.26
CA LEU A 112 12.47 4.76 1.07
C LEU A 112 11.85 4.17 -0.20
N SER A 113 10.78 3.38 -0.01
CA SER A 113 9.85 3.07 -1.10
C SER A 113 9.17 4.35 -1.59
N THR A 114 8.58 4.35 -2.77
CA THR A 114 7.70 5.45 -3.20
C THR A 114 6.23 5.04 -3.09
N ALA A 115 5.31 6.00 -3.09
CA ALA A 115 3.87 5.71 -3.18
C ALA A 115 3.52 4.86 -4.42
N VAL A 116 4.28 5.01 -5.51
CA VAL A 116 4.14 4.19 -6.72
C VAL A 116 4.58 2.75 -6.48
N ASP A 117 5.62 2.53 -5.68
CA ASP A 117 6.09 1.18 -5.37
C ASP A 117 5.11 0.46 -4.46
N VAL A 118 4.55 1.17 -3.46
CA VAL A 118 3.45 0.66 -2.62
C VAL A 118 2.26 0.23 -3.49
N ALA A 119 1.85 1.07 -4.43
CA ALA A 119 0.74 0.76 -5.33
C ALA A 119 1.01 -0.51 -6.18
N LYS A 120 2.23 -0.68 -6.70
CA LYS A 120 2.63 -1.87 -7.46
C LYS A 120 2.64 -3.13 -6.60
N GLU A 121 3.16 -3.04 -5.37
CA GLU A 121 3.16 -4.17 -4.45
C GLU A 121 1.74 -4.57 -4.04
N MET A 122 0.83 -3.61 -3.86
CA MET A 122 -0.59 -3.90 -3.60
C MET A 122 -1.29 -4.53 -4.80
N GLN A 123 -1.03 -4.05 -6.03
CA GLN A 123 -1.52 -4.72 -7.24
C GLN A 123 -1.04 -6.17 -7.29
N LYS A 124 0.24 -6.41 -7.01
CA LYS A 124 0.81 -7.75 -6.96
C LYS A 124 0.11 -8.61 -5.92
N ALA A 125 -0.02 -8.13 -4.68
CA ALA A 125 -0.68 -8.86 -3.58
C ALA A 125 -2.13 -9.23 -3.93
N VAL A 126 -2.92 -8.29 -4.46
CA VAL A 126 -4.30 -8.56 -4.91
C VAL A 126 -4.35 -9.60 -6.03
N GLY A 127 -3.41 -9.55 -6.97
CA GLY A 127 -3.29 -10.55 -8.03
C GLY A 127 -2.92 -11.94 -7.54
N ASP A 128 -2.03 -12.03 -6.55
CA ASP A 128 -1.56 -13.28 -5.97
C ASP A 128 -2.65 -13.88 -5.07
N HIS A 129 -3.38 -13.04 -4.32
CA HIS A 129 -4.58 -13.41 -3.57
C HIS A 129 -5.67 -14.02 -4.45
N ALA A 130 -5.98 -13.40 -5.60
CA ALA A 130 -7.00 -13.91 -6.51
C ALA A 130 -6.67 -15.32 -7.05
N ALA A 131 -5.40 -15.57 -7.38
CA ALA A 131 -4.95 -16.90 -7.79
C ALA A 131 -5.00 -17.93 -6.65
N LEU A 132 -4.59 -17.52 -5.43
CA LEU A 132 -4.63 -18.35 -4.23
C LEU A 132 -6.07 -18.80 -3.91
N GLN A 133 -7.02 -17.87 -3.93
CA GLN A 133 -8.43 -18.16 -3.65
C GLN A 133 -9.08 -19.07 -4.68
N ALA A 134 -8.63 -19.01 -5.94
CA ALA A 134 -9.11 -19.90 -6.99
C ALA A 134 -8.57 -21.33 -6.87
N GLY A 135 -7.56 -21.58 -6.02
CA GLY A 135 -6.95 -22.90 -5.84
C GLY A 135 -6.29 -23.46 -7.10
N LEU A 136 -5.93 -22.60 -8.05
CA LEU A 136 -5.34 -22.99 -9.33
C LEU A 136 -3.82 -23.12 -9.23
N ASP A 137 -3.24 -23.99 -10.05
CA ASP A 137 -1.79 -24.06 -10.21
C ASP A 137 -1.27 -22.71 -10.75
N PRO A 138 -0.24 -22.09 -10.15
CA PRO A 138 0.36 -20.85 -10.65
C PRO A 138 0.83 -20.91 -12.13
N GLN A 139 1.09 -22.11 -12.66
CA GLN A 139 1.45 -22.31 -14.06
C GLN A 139 0.25 -22.34 -15.00
N ASP A 140 -0.96 -22.55 -14.49
CA ASP A 140 -2.21 -22.57 -15.26
C ASP A 140 -2.44 -21.21 -15.95
N PRO A 141 -2.68 -21.19 -17.28
CA PRO A 141 -3.12 -19.98 -17.98
C PRO A 141 -4.32 -19.27 -17.33
N ALA A 142 -5.25 -20.00 -16.72
CA ALA A 142 -6.39 -19.44 -16.00
C ALA A 142 -5.97 -18.69 -14.72
N ALA A 143 -5.01 -19.24 -13.96
CA ALA A 143 -4.44 -18.55 -12.79
C ALA A 143 -3.77 -17.23 -13.22
N LYS A 144 -2.98 -17.27 -14.30
CA LYS A 144 -2.35 -16.09 -14.88
C LYS A 144 -3.38 -15.04 -15.30
N ALA A 145 -4.45 -15.45 -15.98
CA ALA A 145 -5.52 -14.54 -16.40
C ALA A 145 -6.22 -13.87 -15.21
N LEU A 146 -6.54 -14.63 -14.15
CA LEU A 146 -7.13 -14.09 -12.92
C LEU A 146 -6.21 -13.10 -12.22
N THR A 147 -4.93 -13.44 -12.04
CA THR A 147 -3.93 -12.53 -11.47
C THR A 147 -3.83 -11.23 -12.25
N TRP A 148 -3.83 -11.30 -13.60
CA TRP A 148 -3.79 -10.09 -14.43
C TRP A 148 -5.05 -9.24 -14.31
N HIS A 149 -6.22 -9.88 -14.27
CA HIS A 149 -7.48 -9.18 -14.10
C HIS A 149 -7.56 -8.47 -12.74
N ALA A 150 -7.22 -9.17 -11.65
CA ALA A 150 -7.21 -8.60 -10.30
C ALA A 150 -6.21 -7.44 -10.17
N ARG A 151 -5.00 -7.58 -10.74
CA ARG A 151 -4.02 -6.48 -10.84
C ARG A 151 -4.56 -5.27 -11.60
N TRP A 152 -5.34 -5.50 -12.65
CA TRP A 152 -5.94 -4.43 -13.45
C TRP A 152 -7.04 -3.70 -12.68
N GLU A 153 -7.93 -4.42 -11.99
CA GLU A 153 -8.97 -3.81 -11.16
C GLU A 153 -8.37 -2.99 -10.01
N GLU A 154 -7.33 -3.50 -9.35
CA GLU A 154 -6.62 -2.76 -8.30
C GLU A 154 -5.98 -1.48 -8.85
N ALA A 155 -5.29 -1.58 -9.99
CA ALA A 155 -4.69 -0.41 -10.64
C ALA A 155 -5.76 0.62 -11.07
N ARG A 156 -6.94 0.15 -11.51
CA ARG A 156 -8.08 1.00 -11.85
C ARG A 156 -8.62 1.72 -10.61
N TRP A 157 -8.78 1.02 -9.48
CA TRP A 157 -9.19 1.63 -8.23
C TRP A 157 -8.21 2.72 -7.78
N GLN A 158 -6.90 2.43 -7.79
CA GLN A 158 -5.85 3.39 -7.40
C GLN A 158 -5.85 4.65 -8.28
N LEU A 159 -6.06 4.49 -9.59
CA LEU A 159 -6.16 5.62 -10.52
C LEU A 159 -7.39 6.48 -10.24
N LEU A 160 -8.56 5.87 -10.04
CA LEU A 160 -9.78 6.60 -9.69
C LEU A 160 -9.60 7.34 -8.37
N ARG A 161 -9.01 6.67 -7.37
CA ARG A 161 -8.72 7.29 -6.07
C ARG A 161 -7.78 8.49 -6.18
N THR A 162 -6.77 8.39 -7.04
CA THR A 162 -5.87 9.51 -7.36
C THR A 162 -6.64 10.67 -7.99
N ILE A 163 -7.52 10.39 -8.97
CA ILE A 163 -8.35 11.41 -9.62
C ILE A 163 -9.31 12.10 -8.64
N GLU A 164 -9.85 11.37 -7.67
CA GLU A 164 -10.73 11.92 -6.63
C GLU A 164 -10.00 12.91 -5.71
N LEU A 165 -8.74 12.63 -5.38
CA LEU A 165 -7.97 13.43 -4.44
C LEU A 165 -7.13 14.54 -5.10
N VAL A 166 -6.74 14.36 -6.36
CA VAL A 166 -5.99 15.36 -7.12
C VAL A 166 -6.98 16.31 -7.82
N PRO A 167 -7.06 17.60 -7.42
CA PRO A 167 -7.85 18.56 -8.17
C PRO A 167 -7.30 18.67 -9.60
N ASN A 168 -8.19 18.66 -10.60
CA ASN A 168 -7.79 18.72 -12.00
C ASN A 168 -6.80 19.89 -12.24
N PRO A 169 -5.53 19.60 -12.59
CA PRO A 169 -4.49 20.61 -12.76
C PRO A 169 -4.76 21.53 -13.96
N HIS A 170 -5.69 21.14 -14.83
CA HIS A 170 -6.16 21.88 -15.99
C HIS A 170 -7.53 22.52 -15.77
N ARG A 171 -8.00 22.69 -14.52
CA ARG A 171 -9.12 23.62 -14.27
C ARG A 171 -8.69 25.00 -14.78
N LEU A 172 -9.21 25.37 -15.95
CA LEU A 172 -9.09 26.74 -16.47
C LEU A 172 -9.68 27.68 -15.42
N PRO A 173 -9.04 28.83 -15.15
CA PRO A 173 -9.62 29.83 -14.27
C PRO A 173 -11.01 30.19 -14.79
N GLY A 174 -12.00 30.08 -13.91
CA GLY A 174 -13.38 30.53 -14.16
C GLY A 174 -13.49 32.05 -14.13
#